data_AF-A0A1Y6BUT0-F1
#
_entry.id   AF-A0A1Y6BUT0-F1
#
_cell.length_a   1.000
_cell.length_b   1.000
_cell.length_c   1.000
_cell.angle_alpha   90.00
_cell.angle_beta   90.00
_cell.angle_gamma   90.00
#
_symmetry.space_group_name_H-M   'P 1'
#
loop_
_entity.id
_entity.type
_entity.pdbx_description
1 polymer ?
#
loop_
_entity_poly.entity_id
_entity_poly.type
_entity_poly.pdbx_seq_one_letter_code
_entity_poly.pdbx_strand_id
1 'polypeptide(L)'
;MSFFNSAPTPSNISLPSPDFTCLQSSVAYYGHLNQIIQLQINTSSFLTLLEKWKRCEDVNDIVKDLLRPVVHEFRHWVDMHCTPGGLSILNYIFRLAKNSKDRKAIWEVKKNISLEVFKDKSVNTPELPWRIVSTRSIPVFFEQIEHLSLCFFKGNERRHFCKSPLYLGSMLEVNAVWQELIEGVALSRNDESWVVEKRVLTEEFSKFVYDSKLPEYHSLAHFVALQKGEPDVLTAYRMASAISAFILMMPDDFLRTSAEKCAFELNKDAKYRDVIRLNREWPREILYYFIVMNLHKLTNYNDVNEIFTLLPFWKNERNNYFDLMYDGYCKKLRSMANEFGGYFESISNALRGNAQRLAEQKSLNPLIMGLKRPPIYLNGGTIPGDDEFSGYEDYFSSIPDTEMAMAIKIDRQ
;
A
#
# COMPACT_ATOMS: atom_id res chain seq x y z
N MET A 1 -32.34 -47.60 35.20
CA MET A 1 -33.65 -46.92 35.15
C MET A 1 -33.36 -45.44 35.15
N SER A 2 -33.67 -44.57 34.19
CA SER A 2 -34.36 -44.57 32.88
C SER A 2 -34.04 -43.17 32.32
N PHE A 3 -33.30 -43.02 31.21
CA PHE A 3 -33.76 -42.87 29.82
C PHE A 3 -34.66 -41.67 29.48
N PHE A 4 -34.25 -40.99 28.38
CA PHE A 4 -34.85 -39.90 27.57
C PHE A 4 -34.61 -38.46 28.07
N ASN A 5 -34.28 -37.45 27.26
CA ASN A 5 -34.23 -37.35 25.81
C ASN A 5 -33.35 -36.16 25.35
N SER A 6 -32.83 -36.30 24.14
CA SER A 6 -32.09 -35.32 23.34
C SER A 6 -32.88 -34.07 22.94
N ALA A 7 -32.20 -32.92 22.92
CA ALA A 7 -32.44 -31.84 21.97
C ALA A 7 -31.07 -31.33 21.45
N PRO A 8 -30.89 -31.13 20.14
CA PRO A 8 -29.63 -30.67 19.58
C PRO A 8 -29.40 -29.20 19.95
N THR A 9 -28.20 -28.90 20.44
CA THR A 9 -27.67 -27.53 20.47
C THR A 9 -27.73 -26.93 19.06
N PRO A 10 -28.06 -25.63 18.91
CA PRO A 10 -27.98 -24.99 17.62
C PRO A 10 -26.53 -25.11 17.15
N SER A 11 -26.35 -25.79 16.02
CA SER A 11 -25.11 -25.74 15.27
C SER A 11 -24.70 -24.29 15.13
N ASN A 12 -23.44 -23.99 15.49
CA ASN A 12 -22.76 -22.79 15.04
C ASN A 12 -22.87 -22.74 13.52
N ILE A 13 -23.87 -22.01 13.03
CA ILE A 13 -23.92 -21.57 11.65
C ILE A 13 -22.87 -20.46 11.60
N SER A 14 -21.64 -20.84 11.29
CA SER A 14 -20.68 -19.94 10.69
C SER A 14 -21.31 -19.46 9.39
N LEU A 15 -21.98 -18.31 9.45
CA LEU A 15 -22.34 -17.59 8.24
C LEU A 15 -21.02 -17.27 7.53
N PRO A 16 -20.87 -17.64 6.24
CA PRO A 16 -19.72 -17.22 5.47
C PRO A 16 -19.74 -15.69 5.43
N SER A 17 -18.75 -15.06 6.07
CA SER A 17 -18.49 -13.65 5.88
C SER A 17 -18.26 -13.40 4.39
N PRO A 18 -18.83 -12.35 3.78
CA PRO A 18 -18.53 -12.01 2.40
C PRO A 18 -17.03 -11.72 2.28
N ASP A 19 -16.32 -12.61 1.59
CA ASP A 19 -14.88 -12.51 1.30
C ASP A 19 -14.58 -11.23 0.50
N PHE A 20 -14.32 -10.15 1.21
CA PHE A 20 -13.54 -9.00 0.75
C PHE A 20 -12.21 -9.00 1.49
N THR A 21 -11.43 -10.06 1.28
CA THR A 21 -10.07 -10.13 1.80
C THR A 21 -9.14 -9.51 0.76
N CYS A 22 -8.80 -8.24 0.98
CA CYS A 22 -7.49 -7.71 0.58
C CYS A 22 -6.46 -8.71 1.11
N LEU A 23 -5.55 -9.18 0.25
CA LEU A 23 -4.66 -10.31 0.49
C LEU A 23 -4.14 -10.34 1.95
N GLN A 24 -4.75 -11.23 2.76
CA GLN A 24 -4.26 -11.50 4.10
C GLN A 24 -2.88 -12.14 3.93
N SER A 25 -1.83 -11.42 4.31
CA SER A 25 -0.73 -12.11 4.96
C SER A 25 -1.37 -12.97 6.06
N SER A 26 -1.04 -14.27 6.10
CA SER A 26 -1.57 -15.18 7.12
C SER A 26 -1.16 -14.79 8.55
N VAL A 27 -0.41 -13.70 8.69
CA VAL A 27 0.26 -13.25 9.91
C VAL A 27 -0.20 -11.86 10.33
N ALA A 28 -0.51 -10.96 9.39
CA ALA A 28 -0.91 -9.58 9.66
C ALA A 28 -1.83 -9.01 8.58
N TYR A 29 -2.62 -7.99 8.92
CA TYR A 29 -3.27 -7.14 7.93
C TYR A 29 -3.58 -5.75 8.49
N TYR A 30 -3.55 -4.76 7.60
CA TYR A 30 -4.05 -3.42 7.82
C TYR A 30 -5.46 -3.28 7.25
N GLY A 31 -6.44 -3.04 8.12
CA GLY A 31 -7.80 -2.80 7.71
C GLY A 31 -7.97 -1.41 7.11
N HIS A 32 -7.93 -1.28 5.78
CA HIS A 32 -8.07 0.03 5.11
C HIS A 32 -9.36 0.79 5.43
N LEU A 33 -10.41 0.15 5.92
CA LEU A 33 -11.67 0.80 6.27
C LEU A 33 -11.74 1.17 7.75
N ASN A 34 -11.34 0.25 8.63
CA ASN A 34 -11.36 0.44 10.08
C ASN A 34 -10.05 1.04 10.65
N GLN A 35 -9.00 1.19 9.85
CA GLN A 35 -7.67 1.72 10.16
C GLN A 35 -6.86 0.93 11.19
N ILE A 36 -7.24 -0.32 11.47
CA ILE A 36 -6.61 -1.16 12.48
C ILE A 36 -5.46 -1.96 11.87
N ILE A 37 -4.34 -2.07 12.60
CA ILE A 37 -3.31 -3.08 12.34
C ILE A 37 -3.62 -4.31 13.21
N GLN A 38 -3.87 -5.44 12.56
CA GLN A 38 -4.13 -6.72 13.22
C GLN A 38 -3.02 -7.72 12.92
N LEU A 39 -2.48 -8.36 13.95
CA LEU A 39 -1.68 -9.56 13.82
C LEU A 39 -2.55 -10.78 14.11
N GLN A 40 -2.49 -11.78 13.23
CA GLN A 40 -3.21 -13.05 13.35
C GLN A 40 -2.50 -14.04 14.30
N ILE A 41 -1.79 -13.53 15.31
CA ILE A 41 -1.13 -14.31 16.35
C ILE A 41 -1.89 -14.16 17.67
N ASN A 42 -1.97 -15.23 18.45
CA ASN A 42 -2.55 -15.15 19.80
C ASN A 42 -1.54 -14.55 20.80
N THR A 43 -2.05 -14.01 21.90
CA THR A 43 -1.22 -13.35 22.93
C THR A 43 -0.12 -14.26 23.48
N SER A 44 -0.39 -15.55 23.71
CA SER A 44 0.62 -16.51 24.19
C SER A 44 1.76 -16.75 23.20
N SER A 45 1.45 -16.88 21.91
CA SER A 45 2.44 -17.04 20.84
C SER A 45 3.27 -15.77 20.69
N PHE A 46 2.64 -14.60 20.76
CA PHE A 46 3.37 -13.33 20.76
C PHE A 46 4.34 -13.22 21.94
N LEU A 47 3.89 -13.52 23.17
CA LEU A 47 4.77 -13.52 24.34
C LEU A 47 5.92 -14.53 24.21
N THR A 48 5.67 -15.68 23.58
CA THR A 48 6.71 -16.68 23.29
C THR A 48 7.75 -16.12 22.32
N LEU A 49 7.32 -15.48 21.21
CA LEU A 49 8.22 -14.82 20.26
C LEU A 49 9.02 -13.69 20.92
N LEU A 50 8.38 -12.92 21.82
CA LEU A 50 9.05 -11.85 22.56
C LEU A 50 10.10 -12.39 23.53
N GLU A 51 9.84 -13.51 24.21
CA GLU A 51 10.82 -14.17 25.08
C GLU A 51 11.99 -14.74 24.28
N LYS A 52 11.72 -15.39 23.13
CA LYS A 52 12.77 -15.83 22.19
C LYS A 52 13.61 -14.64 21.72
N TRP A 53 12.97 -13.52 21.39
CA TRP A 53 13.66 -12.29 20.98
C TRP A 53 14.59 -11.78 22.08
N LYS A 54 14.13 -11.68 23.34
CA LYS A 54 14.99 -11.24 24.46
C LYS A 54 16.21 -12.13 24.67
N ARG A 55 16.15 -13.39 24.25
CA ARG A 55 17.24 -14.37 24.35
C ARG A 55 18.08 -14.47 23.08
N CYS A 56 17.75 -13.72 22.02
CA CYS A 56 18.35 -13.85 20.70
C CYS A 56 18.24 -15.28 20.13
N GLU A 57 17.15 -15.99 20.45
CA GLU A 57 16.83 -17.30 19.90
C GLU A 57 15.85 -17.15 18.72
N ASP A 58 16.01 -17.98 17.69
CA ASP A 58 15.13 -18.03 16.50
C ASP A 58 14.88 -16.65 15.85
N VAL A 59 15.94 -15.85 15.70
CA VAL A 59 15.88 -14.48 15.13
C VAL A 59 15.17 -14.47 13.76
N ASN A 60 15.38 -15.50 12.94
CA ASN A 60 14.68 -15.68 11.66
C ASN A 60 13.16 -15.73 11.80
N ASP A 61 12.64 -16.57 12.70
CA ASP A 61 11.20 -16.74 12.87
C ASP A 61 10.59 -15.43 13.39
N ILE A 62 11.29 -14.73 14.29
CA ILE A 62 10.85 -13.41 14.77
C ILE A 62 10.84 -12.38 13.64
N VAL A 63 11.86 -12.35 12.80
CA VAL A 63 11.95 -11.39 11.69
C VAL A 63 10.86 -11.67 10.64
N LYS A 64 10.65 -12.94 10.32
CA LYS A 64 9.70 -13.38 9.30
C LYS A 64 8.25 -13.30 9.77
N ASP A 65 7.96 -13.80 10.97
CA ASP A 65 6.59 -13.98 11.47
C ASP A 65 6.12 -12.83 12.37
N LEU A 66 6.98 -11.85 12.65
CA LEU A 66 6.60 -10.68 13.46
C LEU A 66 7.08 -9.36 12.86
N LEU A 67 8.40 -9.15 12.74
CA LEU A 67 8.93 -7.81 12.42
C LEU A 67 8.56 -7.36 11.01
N ARG A 68 8.79 -8.19 9.99
CA ARG A 68 8.44 -7.86 8.61
C ARG A 68 6.94 -7.58 8.46
N PRO A 69 6.01 -8.46 8.91
CA PRO A 69 4.58 -8.16 8.87
C PRO A 69 4.20 -6.88 9.61
N VAL A 70 4.72 -6.65 10.82
CA VAL A 70 4.42 -5.41 11.58
C VAL A 70 4.90 -4.16 10.84
N VAL A 71 6.12 -4.20 10.29
CA VAL A 71 6.68 -3.09 9.51
C VAL A 71 5.87 -2.85 8.24
N HIS A 72 5.41 -3.90 7.58
CA HIS A 72 4.55 -3.84 6.40
C HIS A 72 3.24 -3.11 6.71
N GLU A 73 2.49 -3.58 7.72
CA GLU A 73 1.21 -2.98 8.07
C GLU A 73 1.36 -1.58 8.65
N PHE A 74 2.44 -1.32 9.41
CA PHE A 74 2.73 0.01 9.90
C PHE A 74 3.05 0.97 8.74
N ARG A 75 3.70 0.49 7.68
CA ARG A 75 3.92 1.31 6.48
C ARG A 75 2.60 1.68 5.81
N HIS A 76 1.64 0.78 5.71
CA HIS A 76 0.30 1.13 5.22
C HIS A 76 -0.38 2.18 6.08
N TRP A 77 -0.34 2.02 7.41
CA TRP A 77 -0.90 3.02 8.31
C TRP A 77 -0.23 4.39 8.13
N VAL A 78 1.12 4.44 8.02
CA VAL A 78 1.88 5.67 7.76
C VAL A 78 1.51 6.30 6.42
N ASP A 79 1.47 5.50 5.35
CA ASP A 79 1.09 5.99 4.02
C ASP A 79 -0.32 6.59 4.03
N MET A 80 -1.26 6.01 4.80
CA MET A 80 -2.63 6.50 4.91
C MET A 80 -2.78 7.71 5.85
N HIS A 81 -2.11 7.72 7.01
CA HIS A 81 -2.32 8.72 8.06
C HIS A 81 -1.34 9.89 8.01
N CYS A 82 -0.15 9.71 7.42
CA CYS A 82 0.95 10.67 7.49
C CYS A 82 1.29 11.30 6.13
N THR A 83 0.54 11.01 5.07
CA THR A 83 0.72 11.63 3.75
C THR A 83 -0.54 12.37 3.28
N PRO A 84 -0.43 13.46 2.50
CA PRO A 84 -1.59 14.13 1.92
C PRO A 84 -2.48 13.19 1.08
N GLY A 85 -1.86 12.31 0.29
CA GLY A 85 -2.55 11.33 -0.55
C GLY A 85 -3.35 10.32 0.27
N GLY A 86 -2.77 9.83 1.38
CA GLY A 86 -3.45 8.97 2.34
C GLY A 86 -4.65 9.65 2.98
N LEU A 87 -4.46 10.87 3.51
CA LEU A 87 -5.55 11.65 4.12
C LEU A 87 -6.69 11.93 3.13
N SER A 88 -6.38 12.11 1.83
CA SER A 88 -7.40 12.24 0.79
C SER A 88 -8.30 11.02 0.67
N ILE A 89 -7.77 9.81 0.85
CA ILE A 89 -8.57 8.58 0.81
C ILE A 89 -9.26 8.33 2.14
N LEU A 90 -8.59 8.56 3.28
CA LEU A 90 -9.23 8.51 4.59
C LEU A 90 -10.45 9.42 4.65
N ASN A 91 -10.39 10.63 4.08
CA ASN A 91 -11.54 11.51 4.00
C ASN A 91 -12.77 10.85 3.36
N TYR A 92 -12.59 10.04 2.31
CA TYR A 92 -13.70 9.30 1.70
C TYR A 92 -14.13 8.10 2.53
N ILE A 93 -13.19 7.37 3.16
CA ILE A 93 -13.51 6.27 4.06
C ILE A 93 -14.34 6.76 5.25
N PHE A 94 -13.97 7.87 5.89
CA PHE A 94 -14.72 8.44 7.02
C PHE A 94 -16.08 9.02 6.60
N ARG A 95 -16.20 9.52 5.36
CA ARG A 95 -17.52 9.87 4.79
C ARG A 95 -18.42 8.65 4.62
N LEU A 96 -17.87 7.52 4.18
CA LEU A 96 -18.61 6.25 4.12
C LEU A 96 -19.03 5.76 5.50
N ALA A 97 -18.15 5.86 6.49
CA ALA A 97 -18.48 5.49 7.87
C ALA A 97 -19.65 6.32 8.43
N LYS A 98 -19.72 7.61 8.08
CA LYS A 98 -20.83 8.50 8.46
C LYS A 98 -22.09 8.29 7.62
N ASN A 99 -21.93 7.96 6.35
CA ASN A 99 -23.01 7.72 5.40
C ASN A 99 -22.57 6.72 4.33
N SER A 100 -22.95 5.45 4.52
CA SER A 100 -22.63 4.33 3.63
C SER A 100 -23.17 4.50 2.21
N LYS A 101 -24.08 5.45 1.98
CA LYS A 101 -24.70 5.75 0.68
C LYS A 101 -24.08 6.95 -0.03
N ASP A 102 -22.99 7.53 0.48
CA ASP A 102 -22.28 8.63 -0.19
C ASP A 102 -21.65 8.14 -1.51
N ARG A 103 -22.35 8.38 -2.63
CA ARG A 103 -21.94 7.93 -3.97
C ARG A 103 -20.54 8.38 -4.36
N LYS A 104 -20.13 9.59 -3.97
CA LYS A 104 -18.79 10.09 -4.30
C LYS A 104 -17.74 9.32 -3.51
N ALA A 105 -18.00 9.11 -2.22
CA ALA A 105 -17.09 8.34 -1.38
C ALA A 105 -17.02 6.86 -1.81
N ILE A 106 -18.14 6.24 -2.18
CA ILE A 106 -18.16 4.87 -2.74
C ILE A 106 -17.26 4.80 -3.98
N TRP A 107 -17.45 5.72 -4.93
CA TRP A 107 -16.67 5.76 -6.16
C TRP A 107 -15.17 5.91 -5.89
N GLU A 108 -14.79 6.87 -5.06
CA GLU A 108 -13.38 7.16 -4.76
C GLU A 108 -12.72 5.99 -4.02
N VAL A 109 -13.41 5.36 -3.07
CA VAL A 109 -12.86 4.21 -2.34
C VAL A 109 -12.74 2.99 -3.27
N LYS A 110 -13.76 2.68 -4.08
CA LYS A 110 -13.72 1.60 -5.09
C LYS A 110 -12.49 1.71 -5.98
N LYS A 111 -12.31 2.90 -6.54
CA LYS A 111 -11.27 3.24 -7.49
C LYS A 111 -9.85 3.15 -6.92
N ASN A 112 -9.67 3.55 -5.67
CA ASN A 112 -8.32 3.66 -5.08
C ASN A 112 -7.88 2.39 -4.34
N ILE A 113 -8.79 1.61 -3.73
CA ILE A 113 -8.39 0.46 -2.89
C ILE A 113 -9.14 -0.85 -3.17
N SER A 114 -10.18 -0.88 -4.03
CA SER A 114 -11.03 -2.07 -4.23
C SER A 114 -10.92 -2.72 -5.60
N LEU A 115 -9.84 -2.45 -6.37
CA LEU A 115 -9.66 -2.99 -7.72
C LEU A 115 -9.22 -4.47 -7.78
N GLU A 116 -9.41 -5.24 -6.70
CA GLU A 116 -9.01 -6.65 -6.60
C GLU A 116 -9.58 -7.50 -7.74
N VAL A 117 -10.86 -7.30 -8.07
CA VAL A 117 -11.56 -8.07 -9.12
C VAL A 117 -10.98 -7.88 -10.52
N PHE A 118 -10.16 -6.86 -10.71
CA PHE A 118 -9.50 -6.59 -11.98
C PHE A 118 -8.11 -7.24 -12.09
N LYS A 119 -7.63 -7.92 -11.06
CA LYS A 119 -6.34 -8.62 -11.09
C LYS A 119 -6.50 -9.97 -11.78
N ASP A 120 -5.58 -10.29 -12.69
CA ASP A 120 -5.48 -11.63 -13.28
C ASP A 120 -4.33 -12.37 -12.62
N LYS A 121 -4.65 -13.53 -12.02
CA LYS A 121 -3.71 -14.39 -11.31
C LYS A 121 -3.52 -15.69 -12.10
N SER A 122 -2.28 -16.09 -12.34
CA SER A 122 -2.01 -17.40 -12.96
C SER A 122 -1.78 -18.46 -11.88
N VAL A 123 -2.29 -19.67 -12.11
CA VAL A 123 -1.98 -20.83 -11.26
C VAL A 123 -0.54 -21.30 -11.52
N ASN A 124 -0.12 -21.23 -12.79
CA ASN A 124 1.20 -21.64 -13.23
C ASN A 124 1.99 -20.40 -13.67
N THR A 125 2.96 -20.01 -12.87
CA THR A 125 3.91 -18.95 -13.21
C THR A 125 4.80 -19.42 -14.37
N PRO A 126 4.78 -18.75 -15.54
CA PRO A 126 5.64 -19.13 -16.67
C PRO A 126 7.11 -18.84 -16.40
N GLU A 127 7.99 -19.59 -17.07
CA GLU A 127 9.43 -19.30 -17.08
C GLU A 127 9.75 -17.90 -17.63
N LEU A 128 10.85 -17.34 -17.15
CA LEU A 128 11.43 -16.08 -17.61
C LEU A 128 11.98 -16.21 -19.05
N PRO A 129 12.13 -15.11 -19.81
CA PRO A 129 11.84 -13.73 -19.44
C PRO A 129 10.37 -13.34 -19.63
N TRP A 130 9.90 -12.46 -18.74
CA TRP A 130 8.59 -11.82 -18.87
C TRP A 130 8.70 -10.49 -19.57
N ARG A 131 7.63 -10.14 -20.29
CA ARG A 131 7.43 -8.82 -20.87
C ARG A 131 6.25 -8.16 -20.18
N ILE A 132 6.37 -6.88 -19.86
CA ILE A 132 5.27 -6.10 -19.27
C ILE A 132 4.83 -5.02 -20.24
N VAL A 133 3.52 -4.87 -20.38
CA VAL A 133 2.92 -3.77 -21.13
C VAL A 133 1.88 -3.08 -20.26
N SER A 134 2.00 -1.76 -20.17
CA SER A 134 0.95 -0.89 -19.63
C SER A 134 -0.18 -0.74 -20.63
N THR A 135 -1.42 -1.08 -20.26
CA THR A 135 -2.57 -0.94 -21.15
C THR A 135 -3.76 -0.37 -20.41
N ARG A 136 -4.59 0.43 -21.11
CA ARG A 136 -5.90 0.83 -20.59
C ARG A 136 -6.79 -0.40 -20.51
N SER A 137 -7.26 -0.70 -19.31
CA SER A 137 -8.20 -1.77 -19.02
C SER A 137 -9.62 -1.23 -19.09
N ILE A 138 -10.43 -1.84 -19.95
CA ILE A 138 -11.87 -1.55 -20.09
C ILE A 138 -12.62 -2.79 -19.59
N PRO A 139 -13.24 -2.74 -18.40
CA PRO A 139 -14.00 -3.86 -17.86
C PRO A 139 -15.12 -4.31 -18.80
N VAL A 140 -15.25 -5.63 -19.00
CA VAL A 140 -16.34 -6.22 -19.81
C VAL A 140 -17.47 -6.75 -18.94
N PHE A 141 -17.15 -7.38 -17.81
CA PHE A 141 -18.11 -8.09 -16.96
C PHE A 141 -18.39 -7.38 -15.63
N PHE A 142 -17.74 -6.26 -15.35
CA PHE A 142 -17.84 -5.57 -14.07
C PHE A 142 -18.22 -4.11 -14.29
N GLU A 143 -18.50 -3.39 -13.21
CA GLU A 143 -18.65 -1.93 -13.25
C GLU A 143 -17.59 -1.27 -14.15
N GLN A 144 -18.02 -0.26 -14.91
CA GLN A 144 -17.21 0.44 -15.92
C GLN A 144 -16.18 1.38 -15.26
N ILE A 145 -15.25 0.79 -14.53
CA ILE A 145 -14.12 1.46 -13.89
C ILE A 145 -12.89 1.26 -14.79
N GLU A 146 -12.75 2.12 -15.79
CA GLU A 146 -11.56 2.12 -16.64
C GLU A 146 -10.33 2.55 -15.85
N HIS A 147 -9.22 1.83 -16.00
CA HIS A 147 -7.97 2.06 -15.28
C HIS A 147 -6.77 1.67 -16.13
N LEU A 148 -5.57 2.03 -15.69
CA LEU A 148 -4.32 1.55 -16.30
C LEU A 148 -3.93 0.23 -15.63
N SER A 149 -3.50 -0.76 -16.41
CA SER A 149 -3.01 -2.04 -15.89
C SER A 149 -1.66 -2.40 -16.46
N LEU A 150 -0.88 -3.12 -15.67
CA LEU A 150 0.36 -3.77 -16.07
C LEU A 150 0.06 -5.24 -16.41
N CYS A 151 0.16 -5.58 -17.69
CA CYS A 151 -0.08 -6.91 -18.22
C CYS A 151 1.23 -7.65 -18.44
N PHE A 152 1.35 -8.87 -17.92
CA PHE A 152 2.53 -9.71 -17.98
C PHE A 152 2.38 -10.80 -19.04
N PHE A 153 3.37 -10.93 -19.91
CA PHE A 153 3.40 -11.88 -21.02
C PHE A 153 4.63 -12.78 -20.92
N LYS A 154 4.48 -14.06 -21.29
CA LYS A 154 5.62 -14.95 -21.50
C LYS A 154 6.24 -14.65 -22.86
N GLY A 155 7.44 -14.06 -22.88
CA GLY A 155 8.10 -13.65 -24.12
C GLY A 155 7.20 -12.84 -25.07
N ASN A 156 7.00 -13.37 -26.28
CA ASN A 156 6.23 -12.73 -27.36
C ASN A 156 4.78 -13.23 -27.45
N GLU A 157 4.27 -13.93 -26.44
CA GLU A 157 2.86 -14.35 -26.42
C GLU A 157 1.91 -13.14 -26.48
N ARG A 158 0.76 -13.36 -27.11
CA ARG A 158 -0.28 -12.33 -27.29
C ARG A 158 -1.21 -12.20 -26.10
N ARG A 159 -1.32 -13.24 -25.27
CA ARG A 159 -2.19 -13.26 -24.09
C ARG A 159 -1.33 -13.07 -22.86
N HIS A 160 -1.74 -12.16 -21.98
CA HIS A 160 -1.09 -12.02 -20.68
C HIS A 160 -1.51 -13.16 -19.76
N PHE A 161 -0.58 -13.66 -18.95
CA PHE A 161 -0.86 -14.68 -17.94
C PHE A 161 -1.22 -14.04 -16.60
N CYS A 162 -0.81 -12.80 -16.38
CA CYS A 162 -1.01 -12.08 -15.13
C CYS A 162 -1.24 -10.59 -15.41
N LYS A 163 -2.02 -9.92 -14.56
CA LYS A 163 -2.36 -8.50 -14.69
C LYS A 163 -2.56 -7.88 -13.31
N SER A 164 -2.00 -6.69 -13.10
CA SER A 164 -2.31 -5.85 -11.94
C SER A 164 -2.75 -4.46 -12.40
N PRO A 165 -3.82 -3.88 -11.84
CA PRO A 165 -4.06 -2.46 -11.97
C PRO A 165 -2.85 -1.66 -11.47
N LEU A 166 -2.56 -0.54 -12.13
CA LEU A 166 -1.71 0.51 -11.60
C LEU A 166 -2.65 1.48 -10.89
N TYR A 167 -2.63 1.46 -9.56
CA TYR A 167 -3.54 2.21 -8.69
C TYR A 167 -2.91 2.40 -7.31
N LEU A 168 -3.57 3.15 -6.44
CA LEU A 168 -3.09 3.40 -5.08
C LEU A 168 -2.76 2.12 -4.31
N GLY A 169 -3.61 1.07 -4.35
CA GLY A 169 -3.31 -0.18 -3.65
C GLY A 169 -1.93 -0.74 -4.01
N SER A 170 -1.58 -0.85 -5.29
CA SER A 170 -0.23 -1.29 -5.69
C SER A 170 0.90 -0.36 -5.23
N MET A 171 0.64 0.95 -5.11
CA MET A 171 1.63 1.91 -4.58
C MET A 171 1.87 1.71 -3.08
N LEU A 172 0.81 1.39 -2.32
CA LEU A 172 0.90 1.06 -0.90
C LEU A 172 1.70 -0.23 -0.70
N GLU A 173 1.44 -1.25 -1.52
CA GLU A 173 2.12 -2.55 -1.43
C GLU A 173 3.62 -2.45 -1.73
N VAL A 174 4.00 -1.76 -2.81
CA VAL A 174 5.44 -1.65 -3.14
C VAL A 174 6.22 -0.85 -2.08
N ASN A 175 5.56 0.11 -1.43
CA ASN A 175 6.12 0.84 -0.30
C ASN A 175 6.32 -0.06 0.92
N ALA A 176 5.31 -0.85 1.28
CA ALA A 176 5.35 -1.77 2.40
C ALA A 176 6.41 -2.87 2.20
N VAL A 177 6.48 -3.47 1.01
CA VAL A 177 7.52 -4.45 0.66
C VAL A 177 8.92 -3.82 0.73
N TRP A 178 9.12 -2.61 0.20
CA TRP A 178 10.41 -1.93 0.35
C TRP A 178 10.77 -1.72 1.82
N GLN A 179 9.79 -1.34 2.66
CA GLN A 179 10.00 -1.14 4.09
C GLN A 179 10.43 -2.42 4.82
N GLU A 180 9.84 -3.57 4.49
CA GLU A 180 10.27 -4.86 5.01
C GLU A 180 11.75 -5.12 4.73
N LEU A 181 12.21 -4.81 3.52
CA LEU A 181 13.58 -5.07 3.09
C LEU A 181 14.62 -4.16 3.76
N ILE A 182 14.22 -2.97 4.21
CA ILE A 182 15.14 -2.02 4.84
C ILE A 182 15.07 -1.97 6.36
N GLU A 183 13.86 -1.99 6.93
CA GLU A 183 13.63 -1.88 8.37
C GLU A 183 13.16 -3.22 8.98
N GLY A 184 12.38 -4.02 8.24
CA GLY A 184 11.88 -5.32 8.72
C GLY A 184 12.99 -6.36 8.98
N VAL A 185 14.10 -6.27 8.25
CA VAL A 185 15.28 -7.16 8.41
C VAL A 185 16.45 -6.48 9.14
N ALA A 186 16.27 -5.26 9.66
CA ALA A 186 17.37 -4.48 10.24
C ALA A 186 18.01 -5.18 11.45
N LEU A 187 17.22 -5.91 12.25
CA LEU A 187 17.73 -6.64 13.41
C LEU A 187 18.57 -7.86 13.03
N SER A 188 18.21 -8.56 11.96
CA SER A 188 19.00 -9.70 11.45
C SER A 188 20.41 -9.30 10.99
N ARG A 189 20.63 -8.04 10.59
CA ARG A 189 21.94 -7.59 10.03
C ARG A 189 23.10 -7.65 11.01
N ASN A 190 22.82 -7.65 12.31
CA ASN A 190 23.84 -7.66 13.36
C ASN A 190 24.01 -9.05 13.99
N ASP A 191 23.27 -10.06 13.52
CA ASP A 191 23.34 -11.43 14.03
C ASP A 191 24.42 -12.23 13.31
N GLU A 192 25.13 -13.12 14.02
CA GLU A 192 26.17 -13.98 13.43
C GLU A 192 25.61 -14.91 12.35
N SER A 193 24.33 -15.28 12.45
CA SER A 193 23.64 -16.11 11.47
C SER A 193 23.26 -15.35 10.20
N TRP A 194 23.39 -14.01 10.15
CA TRP A 194 22.95 -13.15 9.05
C TRP A 194 23.39 -13.63 7.67
N VAL A 195 24.58 -14.21 7.55
CA VAL A 195 25.09 -14.73 6.27
C VAL A 195 24.17 -15.84 5.72
N VAL A 196 23.72 -16.74 6.59
CA VAL A 196 22.79 -17.82 6.26
C VAL A 196 21.38 -17.25 6.08
N GLU A 197 20.94 -16.36 6.97
CA GLU A 197 19.61 -15.74 6.92
C GLU A 197 19.40 -14.94 5.64
N LYS A 198 20.39 -14.11 5.26
CA LYS A 198 20.36 -13.32 4.04
C LYS A 198 20.16 -14.20 2.81
N ARG A 199 20.78 -15.38 2.76
CA ARG A 199 20.61 -16.31 1.64
C ARG A 199 19.19 -16.84 1.59
N VAL A 200 18.64 -17.30 2.71
CA VAL A 200 17.25 -17.80 2.78
C VAL A 200 16.26 -16.71 2.39
N LEU A 201 16.41 -15.51 2.97
CA LEU A 201 15.59 -14.35 2.63
C LEU A 201 15.70 -13.97 1.15
N THR A 202 16.89 -14.06 0.56
CA THR A 202 17.09 -13.79 -0.87
C THR A 202 16.38 -14.83 -1.74
N GLU A 203 16.45 -16.12 -1.39
CA GLU A 203 15.76 -17.20 -2.11
C GLU A 203 14.23 -17.09 -1.99
N GLU A 204 13.71 -16.80 -0.80
CA GLU A 204 12.28 -16.55 -0.57
C GLU A 204 11.79 -15.31 -1.31
N PHE A 205 12.52 -14.20 -1.21
CA PHE A 205 12.18 -12.97 -1.90
C PHE A 205 12.23 -13.16 -3.41
N SER A 206 13.20 -13.91 -3.94
CA SER A 206 13.26 -14.26 -5.35
C SER A 206 12.00 -15.03 -5.80
N LYS A 207 11.50 -15.98 -5.00
CA LYS A 207 10.24 -16.68 -5.31
C LYS A 207 9.06 -15.72 -5.28
N PHE A 208 8.99 -14.86 -4.26
CA PHE A 208 7.92 -13.89 -4.07
C PHE A 208 7.80 -12.90 -5.23
N VAL A 209 8.92 -12.31 -5.69
CA VAL A 209 8.88 -11.32 -6.78
C VAL A 209 8.45 -11.91 -8.11
N TYR A 210 8.48 -13.24 -8.25
CA TYR A 210 7.96 -13.95 -9.42
C TYR A 210 6.68 -14.75 -9.11
N ASP A 211 5.97 -14.47 -8.02
CA ASP A 211 4.67 -15.11 -7.74
C ASP A 211 3.54 -14.40 -8.49
N SER A 212 3.03 -15.04 -9.55
CA SER A 212 1.92 -14.52 -10.35
C SER A 212 0.56 -14.49 -9.63
N LYS A 213 0.48 -14.98 -8.39
CA LYS A 213 -0.71 -14.87 -7.52
C LYS A 213 -0.75 -13.56 -6.73
N LEU A 214 0.39 -12.87 -6.62
CA LEU A 214 0.55 -11.64 -5.83
C LEU A 214 0.99 -10.44 -6.69
N PRO A 215 0.34 -10.16 -7.83
CA PRO A 215 0.89 -9.21 -8.79
C PRO A 215 0.90 -7.75 -8.34
N GLU A 216 0.02 -7.35 -7.43
CA GLU A 216 0.06 -6.01 -6.84
C GLU A 216 1.37 -5.70 -6.10
N TYR A 217 1.99 -6.71 -5.48
CA TYR A 217 3.16 -6.55 -4.62
C TYR A 217 4.44 -6.26 -5.42
N HIS A 218 4.54 -6.81 -6.64
CA HIS A 218 5.76 -6.75 -7.45
C HIS A 218 5.61 -6.03 -8.79
N SER A 219 4.38 -5.77 -9.25
CA SER A 219 4.18 -5.23 -10.61
C SER A 219 4.81 -3.87 -10.84
N LEU A 220 4.76 -2.99 -9.84
CA LEU A 220 5.40 -1.68 -9.92
C LEU A 220 6.92 -1.78 -9.97
N ALA A 221 7.52 -2.70 -9.20
CA ALA A 221 8.95 -2.96 -9.22
C ALA A 221 9.40 -3.54 -10.58
N HIS A 222 8.67 -4.52 -11.13
CA HIS A 222 9.00 -5.03 -12.47
C HIS A 222 8.82 -4.00 -13.57
N PHE A 223 7.80 -3.14 -13.47
CA PHE A 223 7.60 -2.08 -14.46
C PHE A 223 8.79 -1.11 -14.46
N VAL A 224 9.26 -0.71 -13.28
CA VAL A 224 10.48 0.08 -13.10
C VAL A 224 11.70 -0.65 -13.66
N ALA A 225 11.91 -1.92 -13.27
CA ALA A 225 13.04 -2.74 -13.71
C ALA A 225 13.12 -2.82 -15.24
N LEU A 226 12.01 -3.11 -15.90
CA LEU A 226 11.97 -3.24 -17.36
C LEU A 226 12.16 -1.90 -18.09
N GLN A 227 11.56 -0.81 -17.62
CA GLN A 227 11.71 0.49 -18.30
C GLN A 227 13.11 1.09 -18.12
N LYS A 228 13.77 0.82 -16.99
CA LYS A 228 15.15 1.26 -16.75
C LYS A 228 16.20 0.30 -17.34
N GLY A 229 15.88 -0.98 -17.48
CA GLY A 229 16.85 -2.03 -17.72
C GLY A 229 17.66 -2.37 -16.46
N GLU A 230 17.02 -2.31 -15.29
CA GLU A 230 17.64 -2.59 -13.98
C GLU A 230 17.46 -4.07 -13.61
N PRO A 231 18.54 -4.89 -13.61
CA PRO A 231 18.45 -6.29 -13.20
C PRO A 231 18.40 -6.48 -11.69
N ASP A 232 18.84 -5.51 -10.88
CA ASP A 232 18.81 -5.63 -9.42
C ASP A 232 17.41 -5.35 -8.86
N VAL A 233 16.79 -6.40 -8.33
CA VAL A 233 15.43 -6.37 -7.80
C VAL A 233 15.31 -5.36 -6.64
N LEU A 234 16.29 -5.29 -5.74
CA LEU A 234 16.25 -4.36 -4.61
C LEU A 234 16.25 -2.91 -5.08
N THR A 235 17.07 -2.59 -6.07
CA THR A 235 17.13 -1.27 -6.69
C THR A 235 15.83 -0.93 -7.42
N ALA A 236 15.20 -1.90 -8.08
CA ALA A 236 13.88 -1.72 -8.69
C ALA A 236 12.79 -1.42 -7.64
N TYR A 237 12.74 -2.16 -6.52
CA TYR A 237 11.82 -1.87 -5.41
C TYR A 237 12.07 -0.52 -4.76
N ARG A 238 13.35 -0.18 -4.50
CA ARG A 238 13.75 1.12 -3.94
C ARG A 238 13.24 2.28 -4.78
N MET A 239 13.36 2.17 -6.11
CA MET A 239 12.90 3.22 -7.02
C MET A 239 11.37 3.22 -7.14
N ALA A 240 10.72 2.06 -7.24
CA ALA A 240 9.26 1.97 -7.29
C ALA A 240 8.59 2.51 -6.01
N SER A 241 9.17 2.23 -4.83
CA SER A 241 8.73 2.84 -3.57
C SER A 241 8.98 4.34 -3.56
N ALA A 242 10.13 4.82 -4.03
CA ALA A 242 10.40 6.26 -4.07
C ALA A 242 9.41 7.02 -4.95
N ILE A 243 9.05 6.47 -6.11
CA ILE A 243 8.04 7.06 -7.00
C ILE A 243 6.66 7.04 -6.30
N SER A 244 6.31 5.94 -5.64
CA SER A 244 5.03 5.80 -4.93
C SER A 244 4.93 6.78 -3.76
N ALA A 245 5.94 6.85 -2.91
CA ALA A 245 6.04 7.80 -1.80
C ALA A 245 6.00 9.25 -2.28
N PHE A 246 6.75 9.59 -3.34
CA PHE A 246 6.72 10.90 -3.97
C PHE A 246 5.30 11.32 -4.41
N ILE A 247 4.53 10.40 -4.97
CA ILE A 247 3.17 10.68 -5.43
C ILE A 247 2.20 10.78 -4.25
N LEU A 248 2.34 9.91 -3.24
CA LEU A 248 1.54 9.93 -2.01
C LEU A 248 1.76 11.18 -1.17
N MET A 249 3.00 11.64 -1.09
CA MET A 249 3.41 12.84 -0.37
C MET A 249 3.02 14.14 -1.09
N MET A 250 2.51 14.07 -2.31
CA MET A 250 2.15 15.25 -3.08
C MET A 250 0.79 15.83 -2.65
N PRO A 251 0.69 17.14 -2.34
CA PRO A 251 -0.59 17.79 -2.10
C PRO A 251 -1.54 17.70 -3.31
N ASP A 252 -2.85 17.55 -3.07
CA ASP A 252 -3.85 17.29 -4.13
C ASP A 252 -3.83 18.31 -5.28
N ASP A 253 -3.70 19.60 -4.98
CA ASP A 253 -3.64 20.66 -6.00
C ASP A 253 -2.41 20.49 -6.89
N PHE A 254 -1.27 20.18 -6.29
CA PHE A 254 -0.01 20.01 -6.99
C PHE A 254 0.03 18.70 -7.78
N LEU A 255 -0.60 17.64 -7.26
CA LEU A 255 -0.80 16.37 -7.94
C LEU A 255 -1.60 16.55 -9.23
N ARG A 256 -2.72 17.28 -9.18
CA ARG A 256 -3.54 17.55 -10.37
C ARG A 256 -2.76 18.33 -11.42
N THR A 257 -2.16 19.46 -11.05
CA THR A 257 -1.37 20.27 -11.99
C THR A 257 -0.19 19.49 -12.57
N SER A 258 0.46 18.64 -11.77
CA SER A 258 1.56 17.80 -12.26
C SER A 258 1.08 16.73 -13.24
N ALA A 259 -0.02 16.04 -12.94
CA ALA A 259 -0.61 15.06 -13.83
C ALA A 259 -1.06 15.68 -15.17
N GLU A 260 -1.64 16.88 -15.15
CA GLU A 260 -2.03 17.62 -16.35
C GLU A 260 -0.82 17.97 -17.23
N LYS A 261 0.27 18.46 -16.63
CA LYS A 261 1.51 18.77 -17.36
C LYS A 261 2.17 17.51 -17.93
N CYS A 262 2.22 16.42 -17.16
CA CYS A 262 2.69 15.12 -17.66
C CYS A 262 1.85 14.61 -18.82
N ALA A 263 0.53 14.69 -18.72
CA ALA A 263 -0.38 14.29 -19.79
C ALA A 263 -0.18 15.14 -21.05
N PHE A 264 0.03 16.46 -20.90
CA PHE A 264 0.37 17.34 -22.02
C PHE A 264 1.66 16.92 -22.73
N GLU A 265 2.71 16.57 -21.97
CA GLU A 265 3.96 16.07 -22.54
C GLU A 265 3.79 14.73 -23.26
N LEU A 266 3.04 13.78 -22.68
CA LEU A 266 2.72 12.50 -23.33
C LEU A 266 1.91 12.69 -24.61
N ASN A 267 1.05 13.70 -24.68
CA ASN A 267 0.17 13.96 -25.82
C ASN A 267 0.93 14.35 -27.10
N LYS A 268 2.24 14.61 -27.01
CA LYS A 268 3.12 14.83 -28.16
C LYS A 268 3.37 13.55 -28.96
N ASP A 269 3.11 12.36 -28.40
CA ASP A 269 3.27 11.07 -29.06
C ASP A 269 1.94 10.29 -29.03
N ALA A 270 1.44 9.96 -30.22
CA ALA A 270 0.14 9.31 -30.40
C ALA A 270 0.02 7.95 -29.70
N LYS A 271 1.16 7.27 -29.41
CA LYS A 271 1.15 5.96 -28.74
C LYS A 271 0.62 6.01 -27.31
N TYR A 272 0.60 7.19 -26.68
CA TYR A 272 0.13 7.36 -25.30
C TYR A 272 -1.34 7.78 -25.19
N ARG A 273 -2.08 7.87 -26.31
CA ARG A 273 -3.46 8.37 -26.36
C ARG A 273 -4.39 7.66 -25.36
N ASP A 274 -4.28 6.33 -25.25
CA ASP A 274 -5.13 5.55 -24.33
C ASP A 274 -4.82 5.82 -22.87
N VAL A 275 -3.55 6.08 -22.54
CA VAL A 275 -3.13 6.40 -21.17
C VAL A 275 -3.59 7.81 -20.80
N ILE A 276 -3.39 8.80 -21.68
CA ILE A 276 -3.77 10.20 -21.44
C ILE A 276 -5.26 10.36 -21.16
N ARG A 277 -6.12 9.55 -21.77
CA ARG A 277 -7.57 9.57 -21.55
C ARG A 277 -7.95 9.36 -20.08
N LEU A 278 -7.09 8.70 -19.29
CA LEU A 278 -7.31 8.42 -17.88
C LEU A 278 -6.87 9.58 -16.96
N ASN A 279 -6.25 10.64 -17.46
CA ASN A 279 -5.54 11.63 -16.62
C ASN A 279 -6.39 12.39 -15.61
N ARG A 280 -7.64 12.70 -15.94
CA ARG A 280 -8.55 13.43 -15.04
C ARG A 280 -8.94 12.59 -13.84
N GLU A 281 -9.17 11.31 -14.09
CA GLU A 281 -9.59 10.37 -13.07
C GLU A 281 -8.37 9.81 -12.31
N TRP A 282 -7.25 9.58 -12.96
CA TRP A 282 -6.14 8.81 -12.42
C TRP A 282 -4.83 9.62 -12.35
N PRO A 283 -4.80 10.74 -11.61
CA PRO A 283 -3.64 11.64 -11.64
C PRO A 283 -2.38 11.00 -11.04
N ARG A 284 -2.52 10.13 -10.02
CA ARG A 284 -1.39 9.42 -9.42
C ARG A 284 -0.78 8.44 -10.42
N GLU A 285 -1.63 7.72 -11.10
CA GLU A 285 -1.29 6.65 -12.03
C GLU A 285 -0.62 7.23 -13.28
N ILE A 286 -1.13 8.35 -13.80
CA ILE A 286 -0.48 9.07 -14.90
C ILE A 286 0.89 9.58 -14.49
N LEU A 287 1.01 10.14 -13.30
CA LEU A 287 2.29 10.65 -12.83
C LEU A 287 3.31 9.52 -12.64
N TYR A 288 2.88 8.41 -12.03
CA TYR A 288 3.70 7.20 -11.89
C TYR A 288 4.15 6.69 -13.26
N TYR A 289 3.21 6.52 -14.19
CA TYR A 289 3.49 6.09 -15.55
C TYR A 289 4.50 7.00 -16.25
N PHE A 290 4.28 8.32 -16.19
CA PHE A 290 5.16 9.31 -16.79
C PHE A 290 6.58 9.20 -16.25
N ILE A 291 6.74 9.13 -14.93
CA ILE A 291 8.05 9.03 -14.28
C ILE A 291 8.75 7.75 -14.74
N VAL A 292 8.07 6.61 -14.69
CA VAL A 292 8.64 5.32 -15.08
C VAL A 292 9.08 5.28 -16.54
N MET A 293 8.28 5.83 -17.46
CA MET A 293 8.64 5.93 -18.88
C MET A 293 9.86 6.83 -19.14
N ASN A 294 10.22 7.69 -18.19
CA ASN A 294 11.35 8.62 -18.30
C ASN A 294 12.57 8.22 -17.45
N LEU A 295 12.56 7.08 -16.74
CA LEU A 295 13.67 6.64 -15.89
C LEU A 295 15.01 6.47 -16.64
N HIS A 296 14.96 6.16 -17.93
CA HIS A 296 16.16 6.07 -18.77
C HIS A 296 16.95 7.39 -18.82
N LYS A 297 16.33 8.53 -18.49
CA LYS A 297 16.96 9.87 -18.45
C LYS A 297 17.72 10.16 -17.16
N LEU A 298 17.54 9.35 -16.11
CA LEU A 298 18.27 9.52 -14.86
C LEU A 298 19.74 9.15 -15.01
N THR A 299 20.61 10.02 -14.50
CA THR A 299 22.07 9.86 -14.56
C THR A 299 22.62 9.17 -13.32
N ASN A 300 22.03 9.41 -12.14
CA ASN A 300 22.39 8.75 -10.89
C ASN A 300 21.17 8.06 -10.29
N TYR A 301 21.02 6.79 -10.63
CA TYR A 301 19.91 5.96 -10.14
C TYR A 301 20.01 5.64 -8.64
N ASN A 302 21.17 5.86 -8.01
CA ASN A 302 21.35 5.67 -6.57
C ASN A 302 20.70 6.78 -5.75
N ASP A 303 20.61 8.01 -6.28
CA ASP A 303 19.89 9.09 -5.63
C ASP A 303 18.42 9.11 -6.10
N VAL A 304 17.51 8.62 -5.26
CA VAL A 304 16.08 8.63 -5.58
C VAL A 304 15.52 10.03 -5.73
N ASN A 305 16.15 11.06 -5.15
CA ASN A 305 15.73 12.44 -5.34
C ASN A 305 16.03 12.96 -6.76
N GLU A 306 16.72 12.20 -7.62
CA GLU A 306 16.78 12.56 -9.05
C GLU A 306 15.44 12.40 -9.76
N ILE A 307 14.43 11.72 -9.18
CA ILE A 307 13.07 11.65 -9.74
C ILE A 307 12.52 13.05 -10.07
N PHE A 308 12.81 14.06 -9.23
CA PHE A 308 12.38 15.44 -9.47
C PHE A 308 12.88 16.01 -10.82
N THR A 309 14.03 15.54 -11.32
CA THR A 309 14.60 16.00 -12.61
C THR A 309 13.80 15.51 -13.81
N LEU A 310 13.02 14.42 -13.65
CA LEU A 310 12.15 13.89 -14.68
C LEU A 310 10.90 14.75 -14.90
N LEU A 311 10.62 15.67 -13.97
CA LEU A 311 9.50 16.60 -14.01
C LEU A 311 10.05 18.01 -14.29
N PRO A 312 10.33 18.40 -15.54
CA PRO A 312 11.01 19.66 -15.85
C PRO A 312 10.25 20.90 -15.37
N PHE A 313 8.95 20.78 -15.16
CA PHE A 313 8.07 21.82 -14.64
C PHE A 313 8.08 21.94 -13.11
N TRP A 314 8.97 21.21 -12.41
CA TRP A 314 9.19 21.25 -10.96
C TRP A 314 10.46 22.00 -10.55
N LYS A 315 11.13 22.66 -11.50
CA LYS A 315 12.46 23.25 -11.25
C LYS A 315 12.48 24.22 -10.05
N ASN A 316 11.39 24.93 -9.81
CA ASN A 316 11.31 25.93 -8.74
C ASN A 316 10.79 25.33 -7.42
N GLU A 317 10.05 24.23 -7.50
CA GLU A 317 9.33 23.62 -6.39
C GLU A 317 10.13 22.45 -5.77
N ARG A 318 11.09 21.88 -6.50
CA ARG A 318 11.93 20.74 -6.05
C ARG A 318 12.53 20.96 -4.67
N ASN A 319 13.14 22.12 -4.45
CA ASN A 319 13.86 22.40 -3.21
C ASN A 319 12.93 22.57 -2.00
N ASN A 320 11.66 22.90 -2.25
CA ASN A 320 10.65 23.16 -1.23
C ASN A 320 9.61 22.04 -1.17
N TYR A 321 9.83 20.91 -1.86
CA TYR A 321 8.82 19.86 -1.99
C TYR A 321 8.37 19.30 -0.64
N PHE A 322 9.33 19.04 0.26
CA PHE A 322 9.01 18.49 1.59
C PHE A 322 8.27 19.50 2.47
N ASP A 323 8.56 20.80 2.32
CA ASP A 323 7.80 21.86 2.99
C ASP A 323 6.37 21.95 2.42
N LEU A 324 6.22 21.90 1.09
CA LEU A 324 4.92 21.86 0.42
C LEU A 324 4.10 20.63 0.82
N MET A 325 4.75 19.47 0.97
CA MET A 325 4.14 18.25 1.47
C MET A 325 3.58 18.47 2.88
N TYR A 326 4.39 19.01 3.79
CA TYR A 326 4.00 19.22 5.17
C TYR A 326 2.87 20.25 5.31
N ASP A 327 2.95 21.36 4.58
CA ASP A 327 1.90 22.38 4.56
C ASP A 327 0.58 21.83 3.99
N GLY A 328 0.67 21.09 2.89
CA GLY A 328 -0.47 20.41 2.28
C GLY A 328 -1.11 19.39 3.23
N TYR A 329 -0.29 18.61 3.92
CA TYR A 329 -0.72 17.67 4.96
C TYR A 329 -1.45 18.39 6.10
N CYS A 330 -0.85 19.43 6.67
CA CYS A 330 -1.44 20.19 7.77
C CYS A 330 -2.78 20.83 7.39
N LYS A 331 -2.89 21.38 6.17
CA LYS A 331 -4.15 21.92 5.65
C LYS A 331 -5.22 20.83 5.55
N LYS A 332 -4.86 19.66 5.03
CA LYS A 332 -5.78 18.53 4.87
C LYS A 332 -6.23 17.96 6.21
N LEU A 333 -5.31 17.73 7.14
CA LEU A 333 -5.62 17.24 8.49
C LEU A 333 -6.54 18.20 9.24
N ARG A 334 -6.31 19.52 9.13
CA ARG A 334 -7.21 20.53 9.71
C ARG A 334 -8.62 20.44 9.11
N SER A 335 -8.72 20.25 7.78
CA SER A 335 -10.02 20.05 7.12
C SER A 335 -10.74 18.80 7.65
N MET A 336 -10.01 17.70 7.82
CA MET A 336 -10.58 16.45 8.36
C MET A 336 -11.00 16.60 9.83
N ALA A 337 -10.19 17.24 10.66
CA ALA A 337 -10.54 17.54 12.05
C ALA A 337 -11.82 18.39 12.13
N ASN A 338 -11.96 19.39 11.25
CA ASN A 338 -13.18 20.22 11.19
C ASN A 338 -14.42 19.44 10.70
N GLU A 339 -14.26 18.50 9.75
CA GLU A 339 -15.38 17.75 9.17
C GLU A 339 -15.86 16.60 10.07
N PHE A 340 -14.94 15.88 10.70
CA PHE A 340 -15.24 14.66 11.46
C PHE A 340 -15.12 14.84 12.98
N GLY A 341 -14.37 15.83 13.46
CA GLY A 341 -14.08 16.01 14.90
C GLY A 341 -13.42 14.79 15.54
N GLY A 342 -13.49 14.70 16.87
CA GLY A 342 -13.19 13.49 17.62
C GLY A 342 -11.77 12.98 17.38
N TYR A 343 -11.65 11.79 16.77
CA TYR A 343 -10.37 11.14 16.45
C TYR A 343 -9.34 12.11 15.85
N PHE A 344 -9.65 12.75 14.71
CA PHE A 344 -8.68 13.60 14.02
C PHE A 344 -8.29 14.88 14.80
N GLU A 345 -9.16 15.38 15.67
CA GLU A 345 -8.85 16.52 16.53
C GLU A 345 -7.91 16.10 17.66
N SER A 346 -8.24 14.99 18.33
CA SER A 346 -7.52 14.47 19.49
C SER A 346 -6.08 14.02 19.18
N ILE A 347 -5.84 13.38 18.03
CA ILE A 347 -4.50 12.89 17.65
C ILE A 347 -3.75 13.84 16.71
N SER A 348 -4.31 15.01 16.41
CA SER A 348 -3.78 15.93 15.38
C SER A 348 -2.32 16.31 15.61
N ASN A 349 -1.91 16.48 16.87
CA ASN A 349 -0.54 16.81 17.23
C ASN A 349 0.44 15.67 16.92
N ALA A 350 0.08 14.43 17.26
CA ALA A 350 0.93 13.26 17.00
C ALA A 350 1.05 13.01 15.49
N LEU A 351 -0.05 13.12 14.75
CA LEU A 351 -0.08 13.02 13.30
C LEU A 351 0.79 14.08 12.60
N ARG A 352 0.68 15.35 13.01
CA ARG A 352 1.57 16.43 12.52
C ARG A 352 3.03 16.16 12.85
N GLY A 353 3.31 15.66 14.05
CA GLY A 353 4.68 15.28 14.44
C GLY A 353 5.26 14.20 13.53
N ASN A 354 4.48 13.16 13.21
CA ASN A 354 4.90 12.12 12.29
C ASN A 354 5.14 12.65 10.87
N ALA A 355 4.20 13.43 10.32
CA ALA A 355 4.35 14.03 8.99
C ALA A 355 5.54 14.99 8.90
N GLN A 356 5.81 15.75 9.96
CA GLN A 356 6.98 16.63 10.03
C GLN A 356 8.27 15.81 10.01
N ARG A 357 8.37 14.74 10.81
CA ARG A 357 9.53 13.84 10.81
C ARG A 357 9.78 13.21 9.44
N LEU A 358 8.72 12.86 8.70
CA LEU A 358 8.85 12.38 7.32
C LEU A 358 9.42 13.47 6.40
N ALA A 359 8.93 14.71 6.51
CA ALA A 359 9.41 15.84 5.71
C ALA A 359 10.89 16.17 5.98
N GLU A 360 11.29 16.18 7.24
CA GLU A 360 12.64 16.51 7.70
C GLU A 360 13.72 15.54 7.19
N GLN A 361 13.34 14.29 6.88
CA GLN A 361 14.26 13.31 6.27
C GLN A 361 14.70 13.69 4.86
N LYS A 362 13.96 14.57 4.16
CA LYS A 362 14.25 15.01 2.78
C LYS A 362 14.56 13.85 1.82
N SER A 363 13.84 12.75 1.99
CA SER A 363 14.02 11.50 1.25
C SER A 363 12.68 11.04 0.69
N LEU A 364 12.70 10.54 -0.55
CA LEU A 364 11.57 9.84 -1.16
C LEU A 364 11.47 8.37 -0.70
N ASN A 365 12.44 7.87 0.05
CA ASN A 365 12.35 6.59 0.77
C ASN A 365 12.51 6.85 2.28
N PRO A 366 11.47 7.35 2.94
CA PRO A 366 11.56 7.65 4.36
C PRO A 366 11.64 6.37 5.21
N LEU A 367 12.33 6.48 6.35
CA LEU A 367 12.29 5.51 7.44
C LEU A 367 11.07 5.79 8.33
N ILE A 368 10.43 4.73 8.83
CA ILE A 368 9.18 4.86 9.59
C ILE A 368 9.29 4.38 11.03
N MET A 369 10.28 3.55 11.39
CA MET A 369 10.36 2.97 12.74
C MET A 369 10.60 4.00 13.86
N GLY A 370 11.04 5.22 13.52
CA GLY A 370 11.16 6.34 14.46
C GLY A 370 9.88 7.17 14.63
N LEU A 371 8.78 6.80 13.98
CA LEU A 371 7.49 7.49 14.09
C LEU A 371 6.67 6.93 15.24
N LYS A 372 5.76 7.75 15.76
CA LYS A 372 4.76 7.29 16.72
C LYS A 372 3.79 6.34 16.01
N ARG A 373 3.36 5.28 16.69
CA ARG A 373 2.55 4.20 16.10
C ARG A 373 1.23 3.96 16.84
N PRO A 374 0.18 3.54 16.12
CA PRO A 374 -1.06 3.09 16.75
C PRO A 374 -0.86 1.77 17.52
N PRO A 375 -1.81 1.39 18.38
CA PRO A 375 -1.88 0.04 18.93
C PRO A 375 -1.95 -1.02 17.83
N ILE A 376 -1.36 -2.18 18.07
CA ILE A 376 -1.44 -3.35 17.19
C ILE A 376 -2.25 -4.43 17.89
N TYR A 377 -3.29 -4.92 17.23
CA TYR A 377 -4.23 -5.86 17.82
C TYR A 377 -3.80 -7.30 17.56
N LEU A 378 -3.99 -8.16 18.55
CA LEU A 378 -3.69 -9.60 18.52
C LEU A 378 -4.99 -10.38 18.62
N ASN A 379 -4.93 -11.69 18.37
CA ASN A 379 -6.03 -12.59 18.71
C ASN A 379 -6.13 -12.73 20.24
N GLY A 380 -6.96 -11.89 20.87
CA GLY A 380 -7.18 -11.89 22.33
C GLY A 380 -6.24 -10.98 23.13
N GLY A 381 -5.72 -9.90 22.53
CA GLY A 381 -4.90 -8.91 23.22
C GLY A 381 -4.50 -7.73 22.33
N THR A 382 -3.70 -6.83 22.87
CA THR A 382 -3.20 -5.64 22.15
C THR A 382 -1.75 -5.37 22.54
N ILE A 383 -0.91 -5.07 21.56
CA ILE A 383 0.41 -4.48 21.75
C ILE A 383 0.19 -2.95 21.83
N PRO A 384 0.48 -2.30 22.96
CA PRO A 384 0.26 -0.87 23.11
C PRO A 384 1.06 -0.08 22.07
N GLY A 385 0.44 0.97 21.54
CA GLY A 385 1.08 1.98 20.70
C GLY A 385 1.68 3.11 21.54
N ASP A 386 1.91 4.26 20.91
CA ASP A 386 2.17 5.50 21.65
C ASP A 386 0.89 6.02 22.32
N ASP A 387 1.03 6.65 23.48
CA ASP A 387 -0.09 7.11 24.31
C ASP A 387 -1.05 8.02 23.54
N GLU A 388 -0.55 8.83 22.61
CA GLU A 388 -1.40 9.74 21.82
C GLU A 388 -2.37 9.02 20.86
N PHE A 389 -2.10 7.76 20.51
CA PHE A 389 -2.97 6.95 19.65
C PHE A 389 -3.77 5.91 20.41
N SER A 390 -3.71 5.92 21.74
CA SER A 390 -4.46 5.00 22.61
C SER A 390 -5.87 5.54 22.93
N GLY A 391 -6.83 4.68 23.25
CA GLY A 391 -8.20 5.08 23.65
C GLY A 391 -9.18 5.26 22.49
N TYR A 392 -8.83 4.83 21.28
CA TYR A 392 -9.68 4.87 20.09
C TYR A 392 -10.11 3.47 19.63
N GLU A 393 -9.87 2.45 20.43
CA GLU A 393 -10.24 1.05 20.18
C GLU A 393 -11.75 0.96 19.87
N ASP A 394 -12.57 1.56 20.73
CA ASP A 394 -14.03 1.59 20.57
C ASP A 394 -14.44 2.38 19.32
N TYR A 395 -13.74 3.46 19.01
CA TYR A 395 -14.01 4.27 17.82
C TYR A 395 -13.81 3.46 16.54
N PHE A 396 -12.65 2.82 16.39
CA PHE A 396 -12.38 2.00 15.21
C PHE A 396 -13.25 0.74 15.14
N SER A 397 -13.53 0.13 16.30
CA SER A 397 -14.43 -1.03 16.39
C SER A 397 -15.89 -0.67 16.05
N SER A 398 -16.28 0.61 16.20
CA SER A 398 -17.61 1.10 15.84
C SER A 398 -17.77 1.43 14.35
N ILE A 399 -16.68 1.46 13.58
CA ILE A 399 -16.76 1.70 12.13
C ILE A 399 -17.56 0.56 11.49
N PRO A 400 -18.59 0.86 10.68
CA PRO A 400 -19.44 -0.15 10.06
C PRO A 400 -18.74 -0.82 8.86
N ASP A 401 -17.60 -1.45 9.13
CA ASP A 401 -16.66 -2.01 8.15
C ASP A 401 -17.35 -2.96 7.17
N THR A 402 -18.20 -3.87 7.67
CA THR A 402 -18.97 -4.79 6.82
C THR A 402 -19.92 -4.07 5.85
N GLU A 403 -20.62 -3.04 6.32
CA GLU A 403 -21.54 -2.27 5.47
C GLU A 403 -20.77 -1.46 4.42
N MET A 404 -19.66 -0.85 4.83
CA MET A 404 -18.76 -0.12 3.93
C MET A 404 -18.15 -1.04 2.87
N ALA A 405 -17.69 -2.22 3.27
CA ALA A 405 -17.16 -3.26 2.37
C ALA A 405 -18.21 -3.71 1.35
N MET A 406 -19.47 -3.89 1.77
CA MET A 406 -20.58 -4.18 0.86
C MET A 406 -20.85 -3.02 -0.10
N ALA A 407 -20.78 -1.76 0.36
CA ALA A 407 -21.03 -0.59 -0.47
C ALA A 407 -19.95 -0.38 -1.54
N ILE A 408 -18.69 -0.72 -1.25
CA ILE A 408 -17.56 -0.59 -2.17
C ILE A 408 -17.29 -1.86 -2.99
N LYS A 409 -18.12 -2.90 -2.85
CA LYS A 409 -18.05 -4.07 -3.72
C LYS A 409 -18.21 -3.66 -5.18
N ILE A 410 -17.28 -4.13 -6.02
CA ILE A 410 -17.40 -3.98 -7.47
C ILE A 410 -18.31 -5.09 -8.00
N ASP A 411 -19.46 -4.70 -8.53
CA ASP A 411 -20.48 -5.61 -9.01
C ASP A 411 -20.18 -6.12 -10.42
N ARG A 412 -20.63 -7.36 -10.68
CA ARG A 412 -20.64 -7.95 -12.01
C ARG A 412 -21.87 -7.42 -12.77
N GLN A 413 -21.66 -6.91 -13.99
CA GLN A 413 -22.71 -6.41 -14.88
C GLN A 413 -23.37 -7.50 -15.70
#